data_AF-A0A3D3LLV3-F1
#
_entry.id   AF-A0A3D3LLV3-F1
#
_cell.length_a   1.000
_cell.length_b   1.000
_cell.length_c   1.000
_cell.angle_alpha   90.00
_cell.angle_beta   90.00
_cell.angle_gamma   90.00
#
_symmetry.space_group_name_H-M   'P 1'
#
loop_
_entity.id
_entity.type
_entity.pdbx_description
1 polymer ?
#
loop_
_entity_poly.entity_id
_entity_poly.type
_entity_poly.pdbx_seq_one_letter_code
_entity_poly.pdbx_strand_id
1 'polypeptide(L)'
;MGCSSDNIEIFLVKNNVSEKKTVSGDVVKQNIDSIVKNSSEILRLAISDDYMTEYYINNSLIEINFNEFKEINSPATGRIEVNKLILPLTGDLAPDSISGVATLILYSKNGLLGNPVRIKNGYNYMNNIKTLFN
;
A
#
# COMPACT_ATOMS: atom_id res chain seq x y z
N MET A 1 -21.55 17.04 13.70
CA MET A 1 -20.37 17.51 12.95
C MET A 1 -19.65 16.27 12.48
N GLY A 2 -19.99 15.80 11.27
CA GLY A 2 -19.45 14.54 10.75
C GLY A 2 -18.02 14.75 10.29
N CYS A 3 -17.10 13.90 10.75
CA CYS A 3 -15.76 13.80 10.19
C CYS A 3 -15.90 13.68 8.68
N SER A 4 -15.48 14.68 7.92
CA SER A 4 -15.39 14.54 6.48
C SER A 4 -14.42 13.40 6.21
N SER A 5 -14.84 12.41 5.44
CA SER A 5 -13.96 11.46 4.80
C SER A 5 -12.86 12.24 4.10
N ASP A 6 -11.69 12.36 4.72
CA ASP A 6 -10.49 12.89 4.10
C ASP A 6 -10.36 12.21 2.74
N ASN A 7 -10.35 12.98 1.65
CA ASN A 7 -10.46 12.48 0.29
C ASN A 7 -9.31 11.50 -0.01
N ILE A 8 -9.62 10.20 0.05
CA ILE A 8 -8.76 9.10 -0.37
C ILE A 8 -9.24 8.69 -1.76
N GLU A 9 -8.34 8.68 -2.73
CA GLU A 9 -8.64 8.13 -4.06
C GLU A 9 -8.00 6.76 -4.18
N ILE A 10 -8.76 5.80 -4.69
CA ILE A 10 -8.28 4.43 -4.82
C ILE A 10 -8.43 3.98 -6.25
N PHE A 11 -7.37 3.35 -6.76
CA PHE A 11 -7.30 2.88 -8.12
C PHE A 11 -6.94 1.40 -8.14
N LEU A 12 -7.67 0.63 -8.92
CA LEU A 12 -7.26 -0.71 -9.31
C LEU A 12 -6.48 -0.58 -10.61
N VAL A 13 -5.19 -0.91 -10.57
CA VAL A 13 -4.30 -0.89 -11.73
C VAL A 13 -4.12 -2.30 -12.24
N LYS A 14 -4.38 -2.51 -13.53
CA LYS A 14 -4.17 -3.80 -14.23
C LYS A 14 -3.58 -3.53 -15.60
N ASN A 15 -2.45 -4.15 -15.91
CA ASN A 15 -1.78 -4.00 -17.21
C ASN A 15 -1.58 -2.52 -17.60
N ASN A 16 -1.09 -1.70 -16.65
CA ASN A 16 -0.93 -0.25 -16.79
C ASN A 16 -2.22 0.56 -17.04
N VAL A 17 -3.41 -0.02 -16.82
CA VAL A 17 -4.69 0.68 -16.87
C VAL A 17 -5.20 0.91 -15.46
N SER A 18 -5.44 2.18 -15.10
CA SER A 18 -5.94 2.58 -13.78
C SER A 18 -7.45 2.81 -13.80
N GLU A 19 -8.19 2.05 -13.00
CA GLU A 19 -9.63 2.21 -12.80
C GLU A 19 -9.89 2.81 -11.41
N LYS A 20 -10.51 3.98 -11.34
CA LYS A 20 -10.90 4.60 -10.06
C LYS A 20 -12.03 3.79 -9.39
N LYS A 21 -11.89 3.51 -8.11
CA LYS A 21 -12.83 2.72 -7.32
C LYS A 21 -13.41 3.55 -6.18
N THR A 22 -14.72 3.52 -6.05
CA THR A 22 -15.43 4.18 -4.95
C THR A 22 -15.55 3.21 -3.78
N VAL A 23 -14.64 3.35 -2.81
CA VAL A 23 -14.65 2.57 -1.57
C VAL A 23 -14.73 3.55 -0.40
N SER A 24 -15.37 3.14 0.70
CA SER A 24 -15.38 3.96 1.92
C SER A 24 -13.95 4.20 2.42
N GLY A 25 -13.54 5.48 2.44
CA GLY A 25 -12.22 5.89 2.92
C GLY A 25 -11.95 5.46 4.36
N ASP A 26 -12.99 5.35 5.20
CA ASP A 26 -12.86 4.94 6.60
C ASP A 26 -12.41 3.47 6.73
N VAL A 27 -12.95 2.59 5.91
CA VAL A 27 -12.59 1.16 5.91
C VAL A 27 -11.13 0.99 5.48
N VAL A 28 -10.73 1.72 4.46
CA VAL A 28 -9.37 1.68 3.92
C VAL A 28 -8.38 2.26 4.95
N LYS A 29 -8.74 3.38 5.58
CA LYS A 29 -7.96 4.01 6.66
C LYS A 29 -7.75 3.09 7.85
N GLN A 30 -8.80 2.38 8.31
CA GLN A 30 -8.67 1.41 9.40
C GLN A 30 -7.72 0.26 9.07
N ASN A 31 -7.74 -0.25 7.84
CA ASN A 31 -6.82 -1.31 7.42
C ASN A 31 -5.38 -0.78 7.31
N ILE A 32 -5.17 0.44 6.81
CA ILE A 32 -3.84 1.08 6.74
C ILE A 32 -3.28 1.35 8.14
N ASP A 33 -4.09 1.92 9.04
CA ASP A 33 -3.67 2.17 10.42
C ASP A 33 -3.31 0.87 11.13
N SER A 34 -4.05 -0.21 10.84
CA SER A 34 -3.76 -1.54 11.36
C SER A 34 -2.44 -2.10 10.80
N ILE A 35 -2.19 -1.92 9.51
CA ILE A 35 -0.92 -2.28 8.87
C ILE A 35 0.24 -1.53 9.53
N VAL A 36 0.12 -0.21 9.71
CA VAL A 36 1.15 0.64 10.30
C VAL A 36 1.42 0.27 11.76
N LYS A 37 0.38 0.08 12.57
CA LYS A 37 0.52 -0.22 14.01
C LYS A 37 1.09 -1.62 14.30
N ASN A 38 0.78 -2.60 13.45
CA ASN A 38 1.23 -3.99 13.63
C ASN A 38 2.55 -4.30 12.92
N SER A 39 3.20 -3.29 12.34
CA SER A 39 4.42 -3.43 11.56
C SER A 39 5.70 -3.49 12.42
N SER A 40 5.66 -4.12 13.59
CA SER A 40 6.82 -4.20 14.50
C SER A 40 8.08 -4.82 13.87
N GLU A 41 7.92 -5.54 12.76
CA GLU A 41 9.00 -6.06 11.92
C GLU A 41 8.79 -5.57 10.47
N ILE A 42 9.35 -4.40 10.12
CA ILE A 42 9.43 -3.93 8.73
C ILE A 42 10.82 -4.23 8.17
N LEU A 43 10.86 -4.97 7.07
CA LEU A 43 12.06 -5.11 6.24
C LEU A 43 11.96 -4.19 5.04
N ARG A 44 13.00 -3.39 4.80
CA ARG A 44 13.15 -2.57 3.60
C ARG A 44 13.76 -3.41 2.49
N LEU A 45 13.10 -3.46 1.33
CA LEU A 45 13.64 -4.09 0.13
C LEU A 45 14.25 -3.04 -0.78
N ALA A 46 15.55 -3.11 -1.09
CA ALA A 46 16.11 -2.22 -2.10
C ALA A 46 15.59 -2.64 -3.49
N ILE A 47 14.77 -1.80 -4.12
CA ILE A 47 14.21 -2.02 -5.45
C ILE A 47 14.54 -0.81 -6.34
N SER A 48 14.97 -1.06 -7.58
CA SER A 48 15.24 -0.02 -8.57
C SER A 48 13.96 0.56 -9.17
N ASP A 49 14.03 1.82 -9.63
CA ASP A 49 12.91 2.48 -10.32
C ASP A 49 12.54 1.75 -11.63
N ASP A 50 13.52 1.22 -12.35
CA ASP A 50 13.30 0.44 -13.58
C ASP A 50 12.48 -0.82 -13.28
N TYR A 51 12.83 -1.57 -12.23
CA TYR A 51 12.05 -2.73 -11.81
C TYR A 51 10.63 -2.33 -11.43
N MET A 52 10.46 -1.22 -10.70
CA MET A 52 9.11 -0.77 -10.32
C MET A 52 8.28 -0.38 -11.54
N THR A 53 8.90 0.24 -12.54
CA THR A 53 8.24 0.58 -13.80
C THR A 53 7.77 -0.67 -14.53
N GLU A 54 8.64 -1.68 -14.68
CA GLU A 54 8.27 -2.96 -15.28
C GLU A 54 7.19 -3.69 -14.46
N TYR A 55 7.28 -3.62 -13.13
CA TYR A 55 6.31 -4.23 -12.24
C TYR A 55 4.91 -3.65 -12.46
N TYR A 56 4.80 -2.32 -12.56
CA TYR A 56 3.54 -1.61 -12.83
C TYR A 56 2.91 -1.99 -14.17
N ILE A 57 3.73 -2.24 -15.18
CA ILE A 57 3.28 -2.63 -16.52
C ILE A 57 2.71 -4.04 -16.51
N ASN A 58 3.40 -4.97 -15.82
CA ASN A 58 3.15 -6.40 -15.95
C ASN A 58 2.26 -6.99 -14.85
N ASN A 59 1.98 -6.24 -13.77
CA ASN A 59 1.23 -6.75 -12.62
C ASN A 59 -0.02 -5.93 -12.32
N SER A 60 -0.90 -6.56 -11.52
CA SER A 60 -2.04 -5.90 -10.92
C SER A 60 -1.68 -5.37 -9.54
N LEU A 61 -2.16 -4.17 -9.21
CA LEU A 61 -1.93 -3.51 -7.92
C LEU A 61 -3.10 -2.59 -7.57
N ILE A 62 -3.20 -2.23 -6.31
CA ILE A 62 -4.11 -1.17 -5.84
C ILE A 62 -3.26 0.04 -5.45
N GLU A 63 -3.55 1.20 -6.02
CA GLU A 63 -3.00 2.47 -5.56
C GLU A 63 -3.99 3.18 -4.65
N ILE A 64 -3.51 3.63 -3.49
CA ILE A 64 -4.27 4.45 -2.57
C ILE A 64 -3.57 5.79 -2.47
N ASN A 65 -4.21 6.82 -2.99
CA ASN A 65 -3.71 8.19 -2.98
C ASN A 65 -4.39 8.96 -1.85
N PHE A 66 -3.58 9.63 -1.05
CA PHE A 66 -4.05 10.55 -0.02
C PHE A 66 -3.92 11.97 -0.55
N ASN A 67 -4.98 12.77 -0.38
CA ASN A 67 -4.91 14.19 -0.71
C ASN A 67 -3.95 14.97 0.19
N GLU A 68 -3.62 14.42 1.36
CA GLU A 68 -2.64 14.97 2.30
C GLU A 68 -1.64 13.90 2.71
N PHE A 69 -0.41 14.30 3.03
CA PHE A 69 0.59 13.37 3.54
C PHE A 69 0.11 12.71 4.85
N LYS A 70 0.16 11.38 4.89
CA LYS A 70 -0.05 10.58 6.09
C LYS A 70 1.29 10.24 6.71
N GLU A 71 1.37 10.38 8.02
CA GLU A 71 2.55 9.99 8.76
C GLU A 71 2.47 8.51 9.15
N ILE A 72 3.46 7.75 8.72
CA ILE A 72 3.72 6.38 9.17
C ILE A 72 4.88 6.46 10.14
N ASN A 73 4.62 6.13 11.40
CA ASN A 73 5.66 6.01 12.41
C ASN A 73 5.81 4.55 12.82
N SER A 74 6.97 3.97 12.55
CA SER A 74 7.34 2.65 13.07
C SER A 74 8.80 2.66 13.55
N PRO A 75 9.17 1.75 14.47
CA PRO A 75 10.56 1.61 14.90
C PRO A 75 11.54 1.30 13.75
N ALA A 76 11.07 0.61 12.71
CA ALA A 76 11.90 0.13 11.61
C ALA A 76 11.98 1.12 10.42
N THR A 77 10.94 1.94 10.24
CA THR A 77 10.92 2.98 9.20
C THR A 77 11.32 4.35 9.73
N GLY A 78 11.28 4.54 11.04
CA GLY A 78 11.18 5.87 11.63
C GLY A 78 9.87 6.54 11.21
N ARG A 79 9.85 7.87 11.33
CA ARG A 79 8.77 8.72 10.83
C ARG A 79 8.93 8.91 9.32
N ILE A 80 7.90 8.51 8.57
CA ILE A 80 7.82 8.69 7.12
C ILE A 80 6.52 9.39 6.77
N GLU A 81 6.58 10.39 5.89
CA GLU A 81 5.41 11.04 5.31
C GLU A 81 5.12 10.42 3.94
N VAL A 82 3.92 9.84 3.78
CA VAL A 82 3.49 9.16 2.55
C VAL A 82 2.26 9.83 1.96
N ASN A 83 2.20 9.97 0.64
CA ASN A 83 1.01 10.45 -0.07
C ASN A 83 0.38 9.39 -0.98
N LYS A 84 1.07 8.27 -1.21
CA LYS A 84 0.55 7.13 -1.94
C LYS A 84 1.03 5.83 -1.32
N LEU A 85 0.13 4.84 -1.28
CA LEU A 85 0.43 3.45 -0.97
C LEU A 85 0.13 2.59 -2.18
N ILE A 86 0.96 1.58 -2.41
CA ILE A 86 0.68 0.54 -3.40
C ILE A 86 0.67 -0.81 -2.76
N LEU A 87 -0.38 -1.54 -3.10
CA LEU A 87 -0.67 -2.89 -2.65
C LEU A 87 -0.58 -3.82 -3.85
N PRO A 88 0.51 -4.57 -3.99
CA PRO A 88 0.65 -5.51 -5.08
C PRO A 88 -0.36 -6.66 -4.96
N LEU A 89 -1.02 -7.04 -6.06
CA LEU A 89 -1.99 -8.14 -6.10
C LEU A 89 -1.47 -9.38 -6.82
N THR A 90 -0.51 -9.22 -7.73
CA THR A 90 0.14 -10.28 -8.50
C THR A 90 1.64 -10.04 -8.59
N GLY A 91 2.42 -11.05 -8.98
CA GLY A 91 3.88 -10.96 -9.07
C GLY A 91 4.58 -11.36 -7.77
N ASP A 92 5.88 -11.19 -7.74
CA ASP A 92 6.79 -11.59 -6.64
C ASP A 92 6.68 -10.70 -5.39
N LEU A 93 6.09 -9.50 -5.50
CA LEU A 93 5.77 -8.65 -4.35
C LEU A 93 4.35 -8.86 -3.81
N ALA A 94 3.54 -9.69 -4.46
CA ALA A 94 2.18 -10.00 -3.99
C ALA A 94 2.19 -10.63 -2.59
N PRO A 95 1.10 -10.47 -1.81
CA PRO A 95 0.99 -11.09 -0.50
C PRO A 95 1.01 -12.62 -0.64
N ASP A 96 1.81 -13.26 0.21
CA ASP A 96 1.98 -14.70 0.24
C ASP A 96 1.24 -15.30 1.44
N SER A 97 0.32 -16.22 1.17
CA SER A 97 -0.50 -16.88 2.19
C SER A 97 0.30 -17.88 3.03
N ILE A 98 1.41 -18.41 2.50
CA ILE A 98 2.24 -19.41 3.18
C ILE A 98 3.11 -18.72 4.23
N SER A 99 3.83 -17.66 3.85
CA SER A 99 4.62 -16.86 4.81
C SER A 99 3.77 -15.90 5.63
N GLY A 100 2.54 -15.60 5.20
CA GLY A 100 1.66 -14.60 5.81
C GLY A 100 2.14 -13.16 5.62
N VAL A 101 3.17 -12.94 4.79
CA VAL A 101 3.80 -11.64 4.57
C VAL A 101 3.11 -10.91 3.43
N ALA A 102 2.96 -9.59 3.60
CA ALA A 102 2.60 -8.68 2.52
C ALA A 102 3.73 -7.71 2.22
N THR A 103 3.81 -7.25 0.98
CA THR A 103 4.62 -6.10 0.61
C THR A 103 3.73 -4.87 0.47
N LEU A 104 4.12 -3.77 1.11
CA LEU A 104 3.52 -2.45 0.94
C LEU A 104 4.57 -1.52 0.36
N ILE A 105 4.26 -0.88 -0.76
CA ILE A 105 5.18 0.07 -1.39
C ILE A 105 4.74 1.47 -1.02
N LEU A 106 5.66 2.25 -0.46
CA LEU A 106 5.40 3.58 0.08
C LEU A 106 5.92 4.65 -0.87
N TYR A 107 5.10 5.63 -1.21
CA TYR A 107 5.51 6.82 -1.94
C TYR A 107 5.51 8.01 -0.99
N SER A 108 6.67 8.67 -0.91
CA SER A 108 6.87 9.86 -0.09
C SER A 108 6.93 11.12 -0.94
N LYS A 109 7.00 12.29 -0.29
CA LYS A 109 7.20 13.55 -1.01
C LYS A 109 8.48 13.58 -1.85
N ASN A 110 9.48 12.77 -1.48
CA ASN A 110 10.77 12.71 -2.16
C ASN A 110 10.80 11.67 -3.29
N GLY A 111 9.63 11.18 -3.73
CA GLY A 111 9.49 10.15 -4.75
C GLY A 111 9.23 8.76 -4.15
N LEU A 112 9.37 7.74 -5.01
CA LEU A 112 9.34 6.34 -4.59
C LEU A 112 10.35 6.19 -3.45
N LEU A 113 9.88 5.84 -2.26
CA LEU A 113 10.78 5.21 -1.33
C LEU A 113 11.02 3.84 -1.95
N GLY A 114 12.13 3.67 -2.67
CA GLY A 114 12.56 2.40 -3.29
C GLY A 114 12.85 1.29 -2.27
N ASN A 115 12.14 1.32 -1.15
CA ASN A 115 12.16 0.45 0.00
C ASN A 115 10.73 -0.02 0.31
N PRO A 116 10.12 -0.87 -0.54
CA PRO A 116 8.97 -1.64 -0.13
C PRO A 116 9.15 -2.23 1.25
N VAL A 117 8.05 -2.22 1.99
CA VAL A 117 7.97 -2.62 3.37
C VAL A 117 7.28 -3.97 3.44
N ARG A 118 7.99 -4.98 3.95
CA ARG A 118 7.36 -6.27 4.27
C ARG A 118 6.69 -6.20 5.64
N ILE A 119 5.44 -6.62 5.70
CA ILE A 119 4.60 -6.64 6.91
C ILE A 119 4.27 -8.09 7.24
N LYS A 120 4.70 -8.53 8.41
CA LYS A 120 4.31 -9.83 8.97
C LYS A 120 2.80 -9.86 9.27
N ASN A 121 2.13 -10.96 8.97
CA ASN A 121 0.65 -11.08 8.98
C ASN A 121 -0.07 -10.10 8.03
N GLY A 122 0.68 -9.46 7.13
CA GLY A 122 0.18 -8.51 6.16
C GLY A 122 -0.83 -9.10 5.17
N TYR A 123 -0.75 -10.41 4.92
CA TYR A 123 -1.63 -11.12 4.00
C TYR A 123 -3.12 -10.87 4.30
N ASN A 124 -3.52 -10.96 5.57
CA ASN A 124 -4.92 -10.78 5.96
C ASN A 124 -5.43 -9.35 5.71
N TYR A 125 -4.60 -8.35 6.01
CA TYR A 125 -4.95 -6.95 5.73
C TYR A 125 -5.09 -6.69 4.22
N MET A 126 -4.16 -7.20 3.42
CA MET A 126 -4.24 -7.07 1.97
C MET A 126 -5.44 -7.80 1.38
N ASN A 127 -5.79 -8.98 1.91
CA ASN A 127 -6.94 -9.73 1.43
C ASN A 127 -8.26 -8.99 1.75
N ASN A 128 -8.38 -8.40 2.94
CA ASN A 128 -9.54 -7.57 3.27
C ASN A 128 -9.66 -6.36 2.34
N ILE A 129 -8.54 -5.69 2.05
CA ILE A 129 -8.53 -4.57 1.09
C ILE A 129 -8.93 -5.06 -0.31
N LYS A 130 -8.38 -6.20 -0.76
CA LYS A 130 -8.72 -6.81 -2.06
C LYS A 130 -10.22 -7.10 -2.20
N THR A 131 -10.88 -7.57 -1.13
CA THR A 131 -12.33 -7.83 -1.16
C THR A 131 -13.18 -6.59 -1.37
N LEU A 132 -12.64 -5.38 -1.17
CA LEU A 132 -13.37 -4.12 -1.42
C LEU A 132 -13.44 -3.77 -2.92
N PHE A 133 -12.72 -4.50 -3.78
CA PHE A 133 -12.63 -4.24 -5.23
C PHE A 133 -13.25 -5.33 -6.10
N ASN A 134 -13.81 -6.37 -5.48
CA ASN A 134 -14.61 -7.42 -6.13
C ASN A 134 -16.10 -7.11 -5.97
#